data_AF-A0A4Q7YZU4-F1
#
_entry.id   AF-A0A4Q7YZU4-F1
#
_cell.length_a   1.000
_cell.length_b   1.000
_cell.length_c   1.000
_cell.angle_alpha   90.00
_cell.angle_beta   90.00
_cell.angle_gamma   90.00
#
_symmetry.space_group_name_H-M   'P 1'
#
loop_
_entity.id
_entity.type
_entity.pdbx_description
1 polymer ?
#
loop_
_entity_poly.entity_id
_entity_poly.type
_entity_poly.pdbx_seq_one_letter_code
_entity_poly.pdbx_strand_id
1 'polypeptide(L)'
;MRVTFRNQPAPRLGATTTIVLTLLLSASPPGSQAAPVSQSPVVVRQTSPPLQTPDPAKPSSIGPMTTIKVQANEVNLIFTVTDKKGRFITGLKRESFGLLDDGRPPVAVLSFTQETNLPLRVGIMLDTSSSIRQRFQFEQDSAVEFLHQILHRGDLAFVEGFDIKADLAQGFTDNIALLNQGIRKLRPGGGTALFDALHKACRDQMLTLREEGAFRRILVLVSDGDDNYSRSQASDAIKMCQRAETLVYAISTNISPGKNRGDEVLRVISDATGGQAFYPVRIEDVATGFNKIEEELRSQYSLIYRPAAFKNDGSFRTINLHAFDRRYKVRVHTGYFAPRPTE
;
A
#
# COMPACT_ATOMS: atom_id res chain seq x y z
N MET A 1 -17.80 37.48 -42.60
CA MET A 1 -18.85 36.85 -41.79
C MET A 1 -18.53 37.15 -40.32
N ARG A 2 -19.13 38.22 -39.78
CA ARG A 2 -18.81 38.79 -38.46
C ARG A 2 -19.86 38.25 -37.47
N VAL A 3 -19.43 37.50 -36.47
CA VAL A 3 -20.31 36.99 -35.40
C VAL A 3 -20.17 37.90 -34.18
N THR A 4 -21.23 38.62 -33.87
CA THR A 4 -21.40 39.50 -32.71
C THR A 4 -21.87 38.68 -31.51
N PHE A 5 -21.09 38.66 -30.43
CA PHE A 5 -21.53 38.12 -29.13
C PHE A 5 -22.28 39.20 -28.34
N ARG A 6 -23.50 38.87 -27.91
CA ARG A 6 -24.42 39.73 -27.17
C ARG A 6 -24.28 39.41 -25.67
N ASN A 7 -23.80 40.38 -24.90
CA ASN A 7 -23.81 40.38 -23.44
C ASN A 7 -25.24 40.46 -22.91
N GLN A 8 -25.57 39.67 -21.88
CA GLN A 8 -26.67 39.94 -20.96
C GLN A 8 -26.28 39.62 -19.50
N PRO A 9 -26.86 40.33 -18.51
CA PRO A 9 -26.33 40.44 -17.16
C PRO A 9 -27.03 39.53 -16.13
N ALA A 10 -26.37 39.37 -14.98
CA ALA A 10 -26.83 38.66 -13.79
C ALA A 10 -27.98 39.36 -13.04
N PRO A 11 -28.78 38.63 -12.23
CA PRO A 11 -29.57 39.22 -11.17
C PRO A 11 -28.92 39.08 -9.79
N ARG A 12 -28.93 40.17 -9.02
CA ARG A 12 -28.75 40.25 -7.56
C ARG A 12 -30.12 40.43 -6.90
N LEU A 13 -30.32 39.86 -5.71
CA LEU A 13 -31.23 40.23 -4.59
C LEU A 13 -31.45 38.94 -3.75
N GLY A 14 -31.48 38.88 -2.42
CA GLY A 14 -31.38 39.80 -1.29
C GLY A 14 -31.27 38.90 -0.02
N ALA A 15 -30.45 39.26 0.96
CA ALA A 15 -30.88 39.85 2.24
C ALA A 15 -31.24 38.86 3.37
N THR A 16 -30.51 39.04 4.48
CA THR A 16 -30.91 38.89 5.90
C THR A 16 -31.26 37.51 6.47
N THR A 17 -30.49 37.04 7.46
CA THR A 17 -30.82 37.21 8.90
C THR A 17 -29.71 36.63 9.78
N THR A 18 -29.12 37.50 10.59
CA THR A 18 -28.21 37.19 11.69
C THR A 18 -29.07 37.02 12.95
N ILE A 19 -29.01 35.88 13.64
CA ILE A 19 -29.36 35.80 15.06
C ILE A 19 -28.23 35.11 15.80
N VAL A 20 -27.59 35.91 16.64
CA VAL A 20 -26.64 35.56 17.69
C VAL A 20 -27.44 34.96 18.85
N LEU A 21 -27.01 33.82 19.39
CA LEU A 21 -27.42 33.36 20.71
C LEU A 21 -26.17 33.04 21.53
N THR A 22 -25.94 33.81 22.58
CA THR A 22 -24.86 33.64 23.55
C THR A 22 -25.43 33.94 24.94
N LEU A 23 -24.82 33.32 25.97
CA LEU A 23 -25.05 33.43 27.43
C LEU A 23 -26.22 32.57 27.99
N LEU A 24 -26.13 31.87 29.14
CA LEU A 24 -25.25 31.94 30.33
C LEU A 24 -25.31 30.64 31.17
N LEU A 25 -24.28 30.49 32.03
CA LEU A 25 -24.07 29.52 33.14
C LEU A 25 -25.25 29.31 34.11
N SER A 26 -25.33 28.13 34.74
CA SER A 26 -25.42 28.00 36.22
C SER A 26 -25.26 26.55 36.71
N ALA A 27 -24.56 26.39 37.84
CA ALA A 27 -24.18 25.15 38.49
C ALA A 27 -25.00 24.82 39.76
N SER A 28 -25.04 23.52 40.08
CA SER A 28 -25.11 22.86 41.41
C SER A 28 -26.46 22.63 42.15
N PRO A 29 -26.57 21.52 42.95
CA PRO A 29 -27.79 21.01 43.60
C PRO A 29 -27.88 21.34 45.10
N PRO A 30 -29.00 21.02 45.80
CA PRO A 30 -28.95 19.98 46.86
C PRO A 30 -30.31 19.29 47.19
N GLY A 31 -30.30 18.28 48.07
CA GLY A 31 -31.44 18.06 49.00
C GLY A 31 -31.80 16.61 49.35
N SER A 32 -31.40 16.19 50.55
CA SER A 32 -31.74 14.95 51.26
C SER A 32 -33.04 15.11 52.09
N GLN A 33 -33.86 14.07 52.23
CA GLN A 33 -34.89 13.96 53.28
C GLN A 33 -35.04 12.52 53.79
N ALA A 34 -35.31 12.40 55.10
CA ALA A 34 -35.23 11.19 55.91
C ALA A 34 -36.53 10.89 56.68
N ALA A 35 -36.65 9.62 57.13
CA ALA A 35 -37.34 9.08 58.33
C ALA A 35 -38.89 8.94 58.28
N PRO A 36 -39.56 8.01 59.03
CA PRO A 36 -39.19 7.56 60.38
C PRO A 36 -39.38 6.06 60.77
N VAL A 37 -39.01 5.80 62.02
CA VAL A 37 -38.85 4.55 62.78
C VAL A 37 -40.09 4.25 63.66
N SER A 38 -40.42 2.98 63.88
CA SER A 38 -41.09 2.41 65.09
C SER A 38 -41.22 0.88 64.90
N GLN A 39 -41.16 -0.04 65.86
CA GLN A 39 -40.85 -0.16 67.30
C GLN A 39 -40.65 -1.67 67.53
N SER A 40 -39.92 -2.07 68.58
CA SER A 40 -39.89 -3.44 69.15
C SER A 40 -40.43 -3.35 70.59
N PRO A 41 -40.89 -4.42 71.31
CA PRO A 41 -40.18 -5.72 71.39
C PRO A 41 -40.92 -7.02 71.88
N VAL A 42 -40.14 -8.11 71.92
CA VAL A 42 -40.16 -9.39 72.72
C VAL A 42 -41.34 -10.39 72.62
N VAL A 43 -41.06 -11.66 72.24
CA VAL A 43 -41.32 -12.94 72.97
C VAL A 43 -40.40 -14.06 72.43
N VAL A 44 -40.08 -15.02 73.32
CA VAL A 44 -38.97 -15.98 73.38
C VAL A 44 -39.25 -17.37 72.76
N ARG A 45 -38.21 -17.93 72.10
CA ARG A 45 -37.80 -19.34 71.81
C ARG A 45 -38.83 -20.43 71.46
N GLN A 46 -38.53 -21.14 70.36
CA GLN A 46 -38.29 -22.60 70.41
C GLN A 46 -37.32 -23.02 69.28
N THR A 47 -36.43 -23.95 69.62
CA THR A 47 -35.25 -24.39 68.86
C THR A 47 -35.56 -25.51 67.86
N SER A 48 -35.12 -25.31 66.61
CA SER A 48 -34.91 -26.36 65.61
C SER A 48 -33.54 -26.12 64.96
N PRO A 49 -32.71 -27.16 64.72
CA PRO A 49 -31.37 -26.98 64.17
C PRO A 49 -31.45 -26.49 62.71
N PRO A 50 -30.78 -25.37 62.32
CA PRO A 50 -30.79 -24.94 60.93
C PRO A 50 -29.86 -25.80 60.09
N LEU A 51 -30.39 -26.31 58.98
CA LEU A 51 -29.66 -26.75 57.80
C LEU A 51 -28.51 -25.76 57.49
N GLN A 52 -27.30 -26.28 57.33
CA GLN A 52 -26.19 -25.53 56.76
C GLN A 52 -26.57 -25.13 55.32
N THR A 53 -26.92 -23.87 55.13
CA THR A 53 -26.93 -23.24 53.81
C THR A 53 -25.48 -23.15 53.31
N PRO A 54 -25.17 -23.66 52.12
CA PRO A 54 -23.84 -23.47 51.52
C PRO A 54 -23.57 -21.98 51.32
N ASP A 55 -22.33 -21.57 51.57
CA ASP A 55 -21.82 -20.22 51.28
C ASP A 55 -22.21 -19.74 49.88
N PRO A 56 -22.47 -18.44 49.68
CA PRO A 56 -22.71 -17.89 48.35
C PRO A 56 -21.49 -18.18 47.48
N ALA A 57 -21.71 -18.99 46.44
CA ALA A 57 -20.72 -19.37 45.47
C ALA A 57 -20.03 -18.12 44.91
N LYS A 58 -18.72 -18.04 45.18
CA LYS A 58 -17.75 -17.22 44.46
C LYS A 58 -18.04 -17.36 42.96
N PRO A 59 -18.10 -16.27 42.17
CA PRO A 59 -18.28 -16.39 40.73
C PRO A 59 -17.19 -17.32 40.19
N SER A 60 -17.61 -18.46 39.66
CA SER A 60 -16.74 -19.42 39.01
C SER A 60 -15.90 -18.66 37.99
N SER A 61 -14.59 -18.67 38.18
CA SER A 61 -13.66 -18.22 37.15
C SER A 61 -13.96 -19.05 35.91
N ILE A 62 -14.63 -18.45 34.93
CA ILE A 62 -14.52 -18.89 33.55
C ILE A 62 -13.03 -18.72 33.27
N GLY A 63 -12.28 -19.82 33.35
CA GLY A 63 -10.87 -19.85 32.97
C GLY A 63 -10.75 -19.21 31.59
N PRO A 64 -9.63 -18.53 31.29
CA PRO A 64 -9.50 -17.82 30.02
C PRO A 64 -9.89 -18.78 28.90
N MET A 65 -10.99 -18.48 28.21
CA MET A 65 -11.36 -19.23 27.01
C MET A 65 -10.13 -19.17 26.13
N THR A 66 -9.53 -20.33 25.88
CA THR A 66 -8.38 -20.47 25.00
C THR A 66 -8.85 -20.02 23.63
N THR A 67 -8.70 -18.73 23.34
CA THR A 67 -8.93 -18.21 22.01
C THR A 67 -7.82 -18.83 21.20
N ILE A 68 -8.16 -19.82 20.37
CA ILE A 68 -7.26 -20.31 19.35
C ILE A 68 -7.09 -19.13 18.40
N LYS A 69 -6.05 -18.34 18.63
CA LYS A 69 -5.53 -17.41 17.63
C LYS A 69 -4.91 -18.30 16.55
N VAL A 70 -5.73 -18.78 15.63
CA VAL A 70 -5.22 -19.36 14.39
C VAL A 70 -4.53 -18.20 13.70
N GLN A 71 -3.20 -18.14 13.75
CA GLN A 71 -2.43 -17.38 12.78
C GLN A 71 -2.69 -18.06 11.44
N ALA A 72 -3.72 -17.61 10.74
CA ALA A 72 -3.95 -18.03 9.37
C ALA A 72 -2.80 -17.42 8.56
N ASN A 73 -1.87 -18.27 8.15
CA ASN A 73 -0.85 -17.89 7.18
C ASN A 73 -1.59 -17.71 5.85
N GLU A 74 -2.04 -16.49 5.59
CA GLU A 74 -2.75 -16.11 4.38
C GLU A 74 -1.76 -15.39 3.47
N VAL A 75 -1.85 -15.69 2.18
CA VAL A 75 -1.03 -15.05 1.16
C VAL A 75 -1.95 -14.21 0.30
N ASN A 76 -1.62 -12.93 0.16
CA ASN A 76 -2.31 -12.00 -0.71
C ASN A 76 -1.56 -11.89 -2.04
N LEU A 77 -2.15 -12.38 -3.12
CA LEU A 77 -1.62 -12.21 -4.47
C LEU A 77 -2.31 -11.06 -5.16
N ILE A 78 -1.51 -10.09 -5.56
CA ILE A 78 -1.93 -9.03 -6.47
C ILE A 78 -1.40 -9.37 -7.86
N PHE A 79 -2.29 -9.33 -8.86
CA PHE A 79 -1.92 -9.69 -10.22
C PHE A 79 -2.73 -8.92 -11.25
N THR A 80 -2.20 -8.83 -12.45
CA THR A 80 -2.84 -8.17 -13.59
C THR A 80 -3.06 -9.15 -14.72
N VAL A 81 -4.05 -8.83 -15.56
CA VAL A 81 -4.37 -9.64 -16.73
C VAL A 81 -4.42 -8.73 -17.95
N THR A 82 -3.72 -9.12 -19.02
CA THR A 82 -3.76 -8.40 -20.29
C THR A 82 -4.13 -9.30 -21.45
N ASP A 83 -4.70 -8.74 -22.50
CA ASP A 83 -4.80 -9.43 -23.78
C ASP A 83 -3.46 -9.44 -24.55
N LYS A 84 -3.45 -10.03 -25.75
CA LYS A 84 -2.27 -10.05 -26.63
C LYS A 84 -1.81 -8.66 -27.09
N LYS A 85 -2.68 -7.64 -27.03
CA LYS A 85 -2.37 -6.25 -27.38
C LYS A 85 -1.89 -5.43 -26.18
N GLY A 86 -1.82 -6.04 -24.98
CA GLY A 86 -1.41 -5.37 -23.76
C GLY A 86 -2.51 -4.54 -23.10
N ARG A 87 -3.78 -4.67 -23.53
CA ARG A 87 -4.90 -4.01 -22.86
C ARG A 87 -5.24 -4.75 -21.58
N PHE A 88 -5.42 -4.03 -20.48
CA PHE A 88 -5.83 -4.64 -19.22
C PHE A 88 -7.25 -5.21 -19.32
N ILE A 89 -7.42 -6.42 -18.81
CA ILE A 89 -8.68 -7.17 -18.86
C ILE A 89 -9.23 -7.25 -17.45
N THR A 90 -10.29 -6.48 -17.22
CA THR A 90 -11.14 -6.57 -16.05
C THR A 90 -12.34 -7.51 -16.35
N GLY A 91 -13.13 -7.86 -15.35
CA GLY A 91 -14.36 -8.67 -15.48
C GLY A 91 -14.17 -10.18 -15.30
N LEU A 92 -12.95 -10.66 -15.08
CA LEU A 92 -12.68 -12.09 -14.94
C LEU A 92 -13.03 -12.59 -13.54
N LYS A 93 -13.57 -13.81 -13.48
CA LYS A 93 -13.95 -14.46 -12.22
C LYS A 93 -12.83 -15.36 -11.72
N ARG A 94 -12.88 -15.74 -10.44
CA ARG A 94 -11.87 -16.62 -9.83
C ARG A 94 -11.67 -17.92 -10.63
N GLU A 95 -12.74 -18.47 -11.18
CA GLU A 95 -12.73 -19.74 -11.94
C GLU A 95 -11.97 -19.63 -13.26
N SER A 96 -11.61 -18.42 -13.69
CA SER A 96 -10.80 -18.18 -14.89
C SER A 96 -9.31 -18.50 -14.68
N PHE A 97 -8.89 -18.78 -13.44
CA PHE A 97 -7.48 -18.89 -13.08
C PHE A 97 -7.11 -20.22 -12.41
N GLY A 98 -5.94 -20.76 -12.74
CA GLY A 98 -5.27 -21.81 -12.00
C GLY A 98 -4.15 -21.22 -11.13
N LEU A 99 -4.06 -21.65 -9.87
CA LEU A 99 -3.03 -21.21 -8.92
C LEU A 99 -2.30 -22.41 -8.33
N LEU A 100 -0.96 -22.38 -8.38
CA LEU A 100 -0.08 -23.27 -7.64
C LEU A 100 0.87 -22.44 -6.76
N ASP A 101 0.97 -22.81 -5.50
CA ASP A 101 1.97 -22.36 -4.54
C ASP A 101 2.95 -23.51 -4.31
N ASP A 102 4.21 -23.31 -4.67
CA ASP A 102 5.27 -24.32 -4.58
C ASP A 102 4.88 -25.65 -5.26
N GLY A 103 4.29 -25.52 -6.46
CA GLY A 103 3.82 -26.64 -7.27
C GLY A 103 2.54 -27.32 -6.77
N ARG A 104 1.91 -26.82 -5.70
CA ARG A 104 0.69 -27.42 -5.11
C ARG A 104 -0.50 -26.46 -5.15
N PRO A 105 -1.73 -26.96 -5.35
CA PRO A 105 -2.91 -26.12 -5.21
C PRO A 105 -3.06 -25.64 -3.76
N PRO A 106 -3.61 -24.42 -3.54
CA PRO A 106 -3.88 -23.92 -2.19
C PRO A 106 -4.95 -24.76 -1.49
N VAL A 107 -4.93 -24.77 -0.15
CA VAL A 107 -5.95 -25.47 0.67
C VAL A 107 -7.32 -24.83 0.48
N ALA A 108 -7.34 -23.50 0.44
CA ALA A 108 -8.55 -22.72 0.21
C ALA A 108 -8.20 -21.38 -0.43
N VAL A 109 -9.08 -20.89 -1.29
CA VAL A 109 -9.11 -19.48 -1.72
C VAL A 109 -10.12 -18.78 -0.81
N LEU A 110 -9.66 -17.74 -0.12
CA LEU A 110 -10.43 -17.04 0.92
C LEU A 110 -11.14 -15.81 0.36
N SER A 111 -10.51 -15.13 -0.59
CA SER A 111 -11.08 -13.96 -1.25
C SER A 111 -10.60 -13.84 -2.68
N PHE A 112 -11.46 -13.29 -3.54
CA PHE A 112 -11.12 -12.87 -4.89
C PHE A 112 -11.88 -11.59 -5.20
N THR A 113 -11.15 -10.51 -5.45
CA THR A 113 -11.72 -9.21 -5.78
C THR A 113 -11.07 -8.66 -7.03
N GLN A 114 -11.90 -8.18 -7.94
CA GLN A 114 -11.48 -7.38 -9.09
C GLN A 114 -11.49 -5.91 -8.67
N GLU A 115 -10.47 -5.16 -9.07
CA GLU A 115 -10.34 -3.70 -8.86
C GLU A 115 -10.20 -3.33 -7.37
N THR A 116 -8.96 -3.30 -6.88
CA THR A 116 -8.68 -2.93 -5.49
C THR A 116 -8.51 -1.40 -5.35
N ASN A 117 -9.46 -0.74 -4.69
CA ASN A 117 -9.34 0.66 -4.25
C ASN A 117 -8.54 0.79 -2.93
N LEU A 118 -7.57 -0.10 -2.71
CA LEU A 118 -6.72 -0.01 -1.52
C LEU A 118 -5.85 1.24 -1.61
N PRO A 119 -5.72 2.01 -0.51
CA PRO A 119 -4.81 3.14 -0.44
C PRO A 119 -3.40 2.76 -0.89
N LEU A 120 -2.74 3.67 -1.59
CA LEU A 120 -1.40 3.51 -2.11
C LEU A 120 -0.36 4.14 -1.20
N ARG A 121 0.76 3.45 -1.03
CA ARG A 121 1.99 3.94 -0.40
C ARG A 121 3.04 3.94 -1.48
N VAL A 122 3.24 5.11 -2.08
CA VAL A 122 4.04 5.28 -3.29
C VAL A 122 5.40 5.87 -2.93
N GLY A 123 6.49 5.19 -3.28
CA GLY A 123 7.80 5.81 -3.29
C GLY A 123 8.17 6.21 -4.70
N ILE A 124 8.52 7.48 -4.93
CA ILE A 124 9.12 7.91 -6.19
C ILE A 124 10.63 7.97 -5.98
N MET A 125 11.37 7.12 -6.69
CA MET A 125 12.82 7.11 -6.70
C MET A 125 13.33 7.67 -8.02
N LEU A 126 13.98 8.83 -7.97
CA LEU A 126 14.59 9.45 -9.13
C LEU A 126 16.10 9.23 -9.09
N ASP A 127 16.63 8.68 -10.16
CA ASP A 127 18.06 8.66 -10.42
C ASP A 127 18.55 10.11 -10.55
N THR A 128 19.52 10.45 -9.71
CA THR A 128 20.18 11.75 -9.72
C THR A 128 21.63 11.61 -10.15
N SER A 129 21.99 10.59 -10.91
CA SER A 129 23.37 10.39 -11.36
C SER A 129 23.77 11.39 -12.46
N SER A 130 25.06 11.41 -12.79
CA SER A 130 25.57 12.31 -13.83
C SER A 130 25.12 11.93 -15.26
N SER A 131 24.74 10.68 -15.54
CA SER A 131 24.33 10.21 -16.87
C SER A 131 23.00 10.80 -17.31
N ILE A 132 22.09 11.04 -16.36
CA ILE A 132 20.73 11.55 -16.62
C ILE A 132 20.64 13.09 -16.65
N ARG A 133 21.74 13.81 -16.41
CA ARG A 133 21.77 15.28 -16.23
C ARG A 133 21.04 16.08 -17.31
N GLN A 134 21.11 15.65 -18.58
CA GLN A 134 20.49 16.36 -19.70
C GLN A 134 18.95 16.23 -19.71
N ARG A 135 18.39 15.21 -19.06
CA ARG A 135 16.97 14.86 -19.07
C ARG A 135 16.30 15.05 -17.72
N PHE A 136 17.09 15.26 -16.69
CA PHE A 136 16.67 15.35 -15.31
C PHE A 136 15.50 16.30 -15.05
N GLN A 137 15.50 17.50 -15.65
CA GLN A 137 14.40 18.46 -15.47
C GLN A 137 13.07 17.89 -15.97
N PHE A 138 13.10 17.17 -17.09
CA PHE A 138 11.92 16.54 -17.65
C PHE A 138 11.48 15.32 -16.82
N GLU A 139 12.42 14.54 -16.28
CA GLU A 139 12.12 13.44 -15.37
C GLU A 139 11.42 13.97 -14.10
N GLN A 140 11.88 15.11 -13.57
CA GLN A 140 11.19 15.81 -12.48
C GLN A 140 9.78 16.27 -12.89
N ASP A 141 9.61 16.87 -14.06
CA ASP A 141 8.31 17.32 -14.57
C ASP A 141 7.32 16.15 -14.67
N SER A 142 7.78 15.01 -15.20
CA SER A 142 6.97 13.80 -15.39
C SER A 142 6.59 13.15 -14.07
N ALA A 143 7.52 13.10 -13.10
CA ALA A 143 7.25 12.58 -11.77
C ALA A 143 6.22 13.44 -11.01
N VAL A 144 6.25 14.76 -11.18
CA VAL A 144 5.25 15.67 -10.60
C VAL A 144 3.88 15.41 -11.20
N GLU A 145 3.78 15.30 -12.52
CA GLU A 145 2.52 15.00 -13.20
C GLU A 145 1.95 13.64 -12.78
N PHE A 146 2.79 12.61 -12.65
CA PHE A 146 2.37 11.31 -12.15
C PHE A 146 1.76 11.38 -10.76
N LEU A 147 2.38 12.12 -9.83
CA LEU A 147 1.85 12.27 -8.48
C LEU A 147 0.46 12.93 -8.47
N HIS A 148 0.23 13.90 -9.36
CA HIS A 148 -1.09 14.51 -9.54
C HIS A 148 -2.16 13.52 -10.00
N GLN A 149 -1.78 12.54 -10.80
CA GLN A 149 -2.71 11.57 -11.38
C GLN A 149 -2.96 10.36 -10.46
N ILE A 150 -1.94 9.89 -9.74
CA ILE A 150 -2.03 8.64 -8.98
C ILE A 150 -2.53 8.83 -7.55
N LEU A 151 -2.26 9.98 -6.92
CA LEU A 151 -2.61 10.18 -5.52
C LEU A 151 -4.07 10.60 -5.36
N HIS A 152 -4.83 9.75 -4.68
CA HIS A 152 -6.20 9.97 -4.27
C HIS A 152 -6.29 10.10 -2.74
N ARG A 153 -7.51 10.31 -2.25
CA ARG A 153 -7.76 10.39 -0.82
C ARG A 153 -7.33 9.10 -0.10
N GLY A 154 -6.45 9.25 0.87
CA GLY A 154 -5.91 8.14 1.67
C GLY A 154 -4.57 7.61 1.16
N ASP A 155 -4.13 8.04 -0.01
CA ASP A 155 -2.82 7.70 -0.56
C ASP A 155 -1.74 8.58 0.05
N LEU A 156 -0.54 8.03 0.24
CA LEU A 156 0.63 8.75 0.70
C LEU A 156 1.79 8.45 -0.25
N ALA A 157 2.61 9.46 -0.53
CA ALA A 157 3.85 9.25 -1.24
C ALA A 157 5.06 9.82 -0.52
N PHE A 158 6.24 9.30 -0.82
CA PHE A 158 7.52 9.90 -0.48
C PHE A 158 8.36 10.08 -1.76
N VAL A 159 9.37 10.94 -1.68
CA VAL A 159 10.30 11.22 -2.77
C VAL A 159 11.71 10.98 -2.29
N GLU A 160 12.44 10.15 -3.01
CA GLU A 160 13.84 9.84 -2.79
C GLU A 160 14.62 10.07 -4.07
N GLY A 161 15.76 10.77 -3.96
CA GLY A 161 16.74 10.85 -5.04
C GLY A 161 17.91 9.94 -4.73
N PHE A 162 18.57 9.39 -5.74
CA PHE A 162 19.75 8.58 -5.50
C PHE A 162 20.86 8.78 -6.53
N ASP A 163 22.09 8.83 -6.02
CA ASP A 163 23.34 8.78 -6.78
C ASP A 163 24.24 7.68 -6.17
N ILE A 164 25.40 8.02 -5.61
CA ILE A 164 26.20 7.14 -4.75
C ILE A 164 25.55 6.89 -3.39
N LYS A 165 24.55 7.69 -3.02
CA LYS A 165 23.73 7.53 -1.82
C LYS A 165 22.25 7.78 -2.14
N ALA A 166 21.38 7.24 -1.30
CA ALA A 166 19.95 7.57 -1.30
C ALA A 166 19.67 8.74 -0.35
N ASP A 167 18.93 9.74 -0.83
CA ASP A 167 18.50 10.92 -0.07
C ASP A 167 16.98 11.08 -0.09
N LEU A 168 16.37 11.04 1.09
CA LEU A 168 14.92 11.20 1.27
C LEU A 168 14.56 12.68 1.22
N ALA A 169 14.29 13.19 0.02
CA ALA A 169 13.98 14.59 -0.22
C ALA A 169 12.64 15.03 0.41
N GLN A 170 11.69 14.10 0.53
CA GLN A 170 10.40 14.30 1.18
C GLN A 170 9.88 12.96 1.71
N GLY A 171 9.52 12.89 2.99
CA GLY A 171 8.88 11.71 3.59
C GLY A 171 7.39 11.58 3.21
N PHE A 172 6.76 10.49 3.67
CA PHE A 172 5.35 10.19 3.37
C PHE A 172 4.40 11.36 3.65
N THR A 173 3.65 11.79 2.64
CA THR A 173 2.58 12.79 2.76
C THR A 173 1.59 12.65 1.59
N ASP A 174 0.37 13.12 1.78
CA ASP A 174 -0.65 13.33 0.74
C ASP A 174 -0.57 14.75 0.14
N ASN A 175 0.31 15.62 0.66
CA ASN A 175 0.47 16.98 0.20
C ASN A 175 1.35 17.04 -1.06
N ILE A 176 0.70 17.14 -2.21
CA ILE A 176 1.37 17.18 -3.52
C ILE A 176 2.33 18.37 -3.64
N ALA A 177 2.06 19.52 -3.01
CA ALA A 177 2.96 20.67 -3.06
C ALA A 177 4.30 20.37 -2.37
N LEU A 178 4.28 19.66 -1.23
CA LEU A 178 5.50 19.22 -0.54
C LEU A 178 6.26 18.17 -1.36
N LEU A 179 5.55 17.23 -1.99
CA LEU A 179 6.17 16.22 -2.86
C LEU A 179 6.84 16.86 -4.08
N ASN A 180 6.15 17.77 -4.76
CA ASN A 180 6.71 18.55 -5.86
C ASN A 180 7.95 19.32 -5.37
N GLN A 181 7.89 19.99 -4.22
CA GLN A 181 9.05 20.66 -3.65
C GLN A 181 10.22 19.69 -3.42
N GLY A 182 9.96 18.49 -2.91
CA GLY A 182 10.94 17.41 -2.74
C GLY A 182 11.60 17.03 -4.08
N ILE A 183 10.80 16.74 -5.11
CA ILE A 183 11.29 16.42 -6.46
C ILE A 183 12.18 17.55 -6.98
N ARG A 184 11.73 18.81 -6.91
CA ARG A 184 12.44 19.99 -7.42
C ARG A 184 13.71 20.34 -6.66
N LYS A 185 13.94 19.79 -5.46
CA LYS A 185 15.19 19.98 -4.70
C LYS A 185 16.31 19.04 -5.16
N LEU A 186 15.96 17.91 -5.75
CA LEU A 186 16.95 16.93 -6.23
C LEU A 186 17.86 17.56 -7.30
N ARG A 187 19.12 17.13 -7.34
CA ARG A 187 20.14 17.66 -8.26
C ARG A 187 21.01 16.52 -8.79
N PRO A 188 21.36 16.51 -10.08
CA PRO A 188 22.12 15.41 -10.66
C PRO A 188 23.63 15.52 -10.36
N GLY A 189 24.24 14.46 -9.85
CA GLY A 189 25.66 14.36 -9.51
C GLY A 189 26.12 12.91 -9.27
N GLY A 190 27.43 12.71 -9.17
CA GLY A 190 28.01 11.43 -8.74
C GLY A 190 27.84 10.26 -9.73
N GLY A 191 28.13 9.06 -9.22
CA GLY A 191 27.84 7.76 -9.84
C GLY A 191 26.48 7.21 -9.39
N THR A 192 26.25 5.91 -9.59
CA THR A 192 24.93 5.29 -9.42
C THR A 192 25.02 4.04 -8.55
N ALA A 193 24.43 4.11 -7.36
CA ALA A 193 24.27 3.01 -6.39
C ALA A 193 22.80 2.55 -6.36
N LEU A 194 22.28 2.16 -7.53
CA LEU A 194 20.89 1.76 -7.73
C LEU A 194 20.45 0.64 -6.78
N PHE A 195 21.24 -0.42 -6.65
CA PHE A 195 20.88 -1.57 -5.81
C PHE A 195 20.85 -1.22 -4.32
N ASP A 196 21.83 -0.46 -3.85
CA ASP A 196 21.88 -0.01 -2.46
C ASP A 196 20.72 0.94 -2.13
N ALA A 197 20.39 1.85 -3.06
CA ALA A 197 19.26 2.76 -2.92
C ALA A 197 17.93 2.01 -2.88
N LEU A 198 17.68 1.12 -3.84
CA LEU A 198 16.44 0.33 -3.91
C LEU A 198 16.26 -0.54 -2.66
N HIS A 199 17.34 -1.24 -2.25
CA HIS A 199 17.33 -2.03 -1.02
C HIS A 199 17.02 -1.16 0.19
N LYS A 200 17.61 0.04 0.28
CA LYS A 200 17.40 0.98 1.38
C LYS A 200 15.97 1.53 1.42
N ALA A 201 15.40 1.92 0.28
CA ALA A 201 14.01 2.39 0.21
C ALA A 201 13.03 1.30 0.69
N CYS A 202 13.18 0.07 0.17
CA CYS A 202 12.34 -1.05 0.58
C CYS A 202 12.52 -1.40 2.08
N ARG A 203 13.75 -1.41 2.60
CA ARG A 203 14.02 -1.72 4.01
C ARG A 203 13.57 -0.62 4.97
N ASP A 204 13.90 0.63 4.69
CA ASP A 204 13.83 1.73 5.67
C ASP A 204 12.53 2.53 5.56
N GLN A 205 11.89 2.56 4.38
CA GLN A 205 10.62 3.28 4.16
C GLN A 205 9.43 2.33 4.08
N MET A 206 9.53 1.26 3.28
CA MET A 206 8.37 0.40 2.98
C MET A 206 8.11 -0.64 4.06
N LEU A 207 9.15 -1.38 4.48
CA LEU A 207 9.04 -2.46 5.47
C LEU A 207 8.76 -1.94 6.88
N THR A 208 9.27 -0.75 7.21
CA THR A 208 9.07 -0.10 8.53
C THR A 208 7.73 0.61 8.65
N LEU A 209 6.98 0.76 7.55
CA LEU A 209 5.69 1.44 7.55
C LEU A 209 4.67 0.66 8.38
N ARG A 210 4.36 1.20 9.57
CA ARG A 210 3.37 0.66 10.51
C ARG A 210 2.09 1.47 10.38
N GLU A 211 1.13 0.90 9.67
CA GLU A 211 -0.19 1.50 9.51
C GLU A 211 -1.26 0.42 9.68
N GLU A 212 -2.39 0.80 10.28
CA GLU A 212 -3.54 -0.07 10.43
C GLU A 212 -4.37 -0.11 9.14
N GLY A 213 -4.83 -1.30 8.76
CA GLY A 213 -5.59 -1.51 7.54
C GLY A 213 -4.73 -1.98 6.35
N ALA A 214 -5.42 -2.33 5.26
CA ALA A 214 -4.79 -2.81 4.05
C ALA A 214 -4.42 -1.66 3.12
N PHE A 215 -3.19 -1.65 2.62
CA PHE A 215 -2.69 -0.68 1.64
C PHE A 215 -1.69 -1.38 0.72
N ARG A 216 -1.39 -0.76 -0.43
CA ARG A 216 -0.43 -1.29 -1.41
C ARG A 216 0.85 -0.49 -1.40
N ARG A 217 1.98 -1.17 -1.32
CA ARG A 217 3.31 -0.56 -1.40
C ARG A 217 3.82 -0.64 -2.83
N ILE A 218 4.13 0.51 -3.39
CA ILE A 218 4.59 0.63 -4.77
C ILE A 218 5.78 1.55 -4.79
N LEU A 219 6.78 1.19 -5.58
CA LEU A 219 7.93 2.01 -5.85
C LEU A 219 8.00 2.28 -7.35
N VAL A 220 8.03 3.56 -7.72
CA VAL A 220 8.29 3.98 -9.09
C VAL A 220 9.72 4.45 -9.20
N LEU A 221 10.53 3.67 -9.90
CA LEU A 221 11.95 3.88 -10.12
C LEU A 221 12.18 4.51 -11.50
N VAL A 222 12.77 5.69 -11.55
CA VAL A 222 13.16 6.35 -12.80
C VAL A 222 14.68 6.34 -12.90
N SER A 223 15.26 5.58 -13.83
CA SER A 223 16.72 5.37 -13.93
C SER A 223 17.10 4.81 -15.31
N ASP A 224 18.38 4.89 -15.69
CA ASP A 224 18.92 4.16 -16.85
C ASP A 224 19.24 2.68 -16.52
N GLY A 225 19.18 2.32 -15.24
CA GLY A 225 19.38 0.95 -14.76
C GLY A 225 20.83 0.53 -14.58
N ASP A 226 21.79 1.41 -14.88
CA ASP A 226 23.20 1.12 -14.67
C ASP A 226 23.57 1.30 -13.19
N ASP A 227 24.45 0.43 -12.70
CA ASP A 227 24.97 0.48 -11.34
C ASP A 227 26.50 0.34 -11.39
N ASN A 228 27.20 1.28 -10.76
CA ASN A 228 28.66 1.31 -10.71
C ASN A 228 29.22 1.61 -9.32
N TYR A 229 28.35 1.68 -8.31
CA TYR A 229 28.74 2.11 -6.97
C TYR A 229 28.10 1.28 -5.84
N SER A 230 27.11 0.43 -6.13
CA SER A 230 26.48 -0.39 -5.09
C SER A 230 27.44 -1.44 -4.54
N ARG A 231 27.31 -1.69 -3.23
CA ARG A 231 27.93 -2.85 -2.58
C ARG A 231 27.05 -4.08 -2.61
N SER A 232 25.72 -3.89 -2.66
CA SER A 232 24.75 -4.97 -2.81
C SER A 232 24.58 -5.39 -4.27
N GLN A 233 24.09 -6.61 -4.47
CA GLN A 233 23.70 -7.08 -5.79
C GLN A 233 22.21 -6.76 -6.06
N ALA A 234 21.83 -6.72 -7.34
CA ALA A 234 20.42 -6.61 -7.74
C ALA A 234 19.52 -7.64 -7.02
N SER A 235 20.04 -8.86 -6.81
CA SER A 235 19.30 -9.93 -6.12
C SER A 235 19.02 -9.63 -4.65
N ASP A 236 19.88 -8.87 -3.96
CA ASP A 236 19.66 -8.46 -2.57
C ASP A 236 18.56 -7.39 -2.49
N ALA A 237 18.58 -6.41 -3.40
CA ALA A 237 17.54 -5.41 -3.53
C ALA A 237 16.17 -6.03 -3.84
N ILE A 238 16.11 -6.98 -4.79
CA ILE A 238 14.89 -7.71 -5.14
C ILE A 238 14.31 -8.44 -3.91
N LYS A 239 15.14 -9.20 -3.18
CA LYS A 239 14.71 -9.92 -1.98
C LYS A 239 14.13 -8.97 -0.93
N MET A 240 14.74 -7.80 -0.74
CA MET A 240 14.25 -6.82 0.22
C MET A 240 12.91 -6.22 -0.20
N CYS A 241 12.73 -5.88 -1.48
CA CYS A 241 11.46 -5.36 -1.96
C CYS A 241 10.34 -6.41 -1.90
N GLN A 242 10.64 -7.68 -2.21
CA GLN A 242 9.70 -8.79 -1.99
C GLN A 242 9.34 -8.96 -0.51
N ARG A 243 10.33 -8.86 0.41
CA ARG A 243 10.09 -8.92 1.85
C ARG A 243 9.24 -7.75 2.36
N ALA A 244 9.41 -6.58 1.77
CA ALA A 244 8.62 -5.39 2.04
C ALA A 244 7.26 -5.40 1.30
N GLU A 245 6.92 -6.47 0.58
CA GLU A 245 5.70 -6.56 -0.24
C GLU A 245 5.52 -5.35 -1.17
N THR A 246 6.63 -4.87 -1.74
CA THR A 246 6.68 -3.65 -2.56
C THR A 246 6.85 -4.01 -4.02
N LEU A 247 5.89 -3.59 -4.85
CA LEU A 247 5.94 -3.74 -6.30
C LEU A 247 6.83 -2.63 -6.88
N VAL A 248 7.80 -2.99 -7.71
CA VAL A 248 8.68 -2.01 -8.37
C VAL A 248 8.25 -1.83 -9.83
N TYR A 249 7.83 -0.63 -10.16
CA TYR A 249 7.65 -0.18 -11.54
C TYR A 249 8.85 0.64 -11.95
N ALA A 250 9.49 0.28 -13.05
CA ALA A 250 10.64 1.01 -13.55
C ALA A 250 10.26 1.81 -14.80
N ILE A 251 10.77 3.03 -14.92
CA ILE A 251 10.73 3.82 -16.14
C ILE A 251 12.18 4.07 -16.53
N SER A 252 12.57 3.47 -17.65
CA SER A 252 13.90 3.63 -18.19
C SER A 252 14.09 5.06 -18.70
N THR A 253 15.25 5.64 -18.41
CA THR A 253 15.69 6.92 -18.98
C THR A 253 16.56 6.71 -20.22
N ASN A 254 16.83 5.47 -20.64
CA ASN A 254 17.56 5.16 -21.86
C ASN A 254 16.72 5.50 -23.10
N ILE A 255 17.18 6.46 -23.91
CA ILE A 255 16.54 6.84 -25.19
C ILE A 255 17.19 6.15 -26.41
N SER A 256 18.27 5.40 -26.19
CA SER A 256 19.00 4.74 -27.27
C SER A 256 18.25 3.47 -27.70
N PRO A 257 17.90 3.31 -28.99
CA PRO A 257 17.23 2.11 -29.45
C PRO A 257 18.17 0.90 -29.34
N GLY A 258 17.74 -0.13 -28.59
CA GLY A 258 18.50 -1.36 -28.42
C GLY A 258 18.23 -2.06 -27.08
N LYS A 259 18.80 -3.25 -26.89
CA LYS A 259 18.86 -3.88 -25.56
C LYS A 259 20.02 -3.26 -24.79
N ASN A 260 19.73 -2.44 -23.78
CA ASN A 260 20.74 -1.94 -22.85
C ASN A 260 20.83 -2.87 -21.62
N ARG A 261 22.03 -2.99 -21.06
CA ARG A 261 22.24 -3.80 -19.84
C ARG A 261 21.43 -3.25 -18.67
N GLY A 262 21.39 -1.94 -18.49
CA GLY A 262 20.55 -1.28 -17.48
C GLY A 262 19.07 -1.56 -17.68
N ASP A 263 18.55 -1.53 -18.91
CA ASP A 263 17.15 -1.90 -19.20
C ASP A 263 16.83 -3.34 -18.77
N GLU A 264 17.76 -4.28 -18.98
CA GLU A 264 17.59 -5.65 -18.51
C GLU A 264 17.57 -5.75 -16.97
N VAL A 265 18.40 -4.95 -16.28
CA VAL A 265 18.39 -4.85 -14.82
C VAL A 265 17.03 -4.36 -14.32
N LEU A 266 16.52 -3.26 -14.88
CA LEU A 266 15.20 -2.71 -14.54
C LEU A 266 14.07 -3.72 -14.80
N ARG A 267 14.14 -4.46 -15.91
CA ARG A 267 13.22 -5.55 -16.22
C ARG A 267 13.22 -6.63 -15.13
N VAL A 268 14.40 -7.13 -14.77
CA VAL A 268 14.55 -8.24 -13.81
C VAL A 268 14.02 -7.82 -12.43
N ILE A 269 14.31 -6.60 -11.99
CA ILE A 269 13.80 -6.06 -10.72
C ILE A 269 12.26 -5.97 -10.74
N SER A 270 11.72 -5.40 -11.81
CA SER A 270 10.27 -5.15 -11.92
C SER A 270 9.49 -6.48 -12.03
N ASP A 271 9.94 -7.39 -12.89
CA ASP A 271 9.32 -8.71 -13.09
C ASP A 271 9.35 -9.54 -11.78
N ALA A 272 10.47 -9.53 -11.05
CA ALA A 272 10.61 -10.30 -9.82
C ALA A 272 9.72 -9.78 -8.68
N THR A 273 9.41 -8.49 -8.66
CA THR A 273 8.55 -7.87 -7.64
C THR A 273 7.07 -7.80 -8.06
N GLY A 274 6.74 -8.18 -9.30
CA GLY A 274 5.38 -8.18 -9.83
C GLY A 274 4.95 -6.86 -10.50
N GLY A 275 5.85 -5.88 -10.62
CA GLY A 275 5.62 -4.64 -11.35
C GLY A 275 5.98 -4.76 -12.84
N GLN A 276 6.29 -3.63 -13.47
CA GLN A 276 6.64 -3.56 -14.89
C GLN A 276 7.71 -2.50 -15.15
N ALA A 277 8.63 -2.81 -16.06
CA ALA A 277 9.53 -1.84 -16.65
C ALA A 277 8.98 -1.27 -17.97
N PHE A 278 9.07 0.04 -18.13
CA PHE A 278 8.69 0.79 -19.34
C PHE A 278 9.95 1.39 -19.99
N TYR A 279 10.00 1.34 -21.32
CA TYR A 279 11.16 1.80 -22.11
C TYR A 279 10.73 2.87 -23.11
N PRO A 280 10.59 4.13 -22.65
CA PRO A 280 10.38 5.30 -23.50
C PRO A 280 11.44 5.40 -24.60
N VAL A 281 11.02 5.59 -25.86
CA VAL A 281 11.96 5.87 -26.95
C VAL A 281 12.26 7.37 -26.99
N ARG A 282 11.25 8.17 -26.65
CA ARG A 282 11.36 9.61 -26.54
C ARG A 282 11.11 10.04 -25.11
N ILE A 283 11.64 11.20 -24.78
CA ILE A 283 11.46 11.80 -23.46
C ILE A 283 9.96 12.00 -23.17
N GLU A 284 9.16 12.40 -24.16
CA GLU A 284 7.70 12.55 -24.02
C GLU A 284 6.97 11.24 -23.70
N ASP A 285 7.56 10.08 -23.97
CA ASP A 285 6.96 8.76 -23.71
C ASP A 285 7.09 8.33 -22.24
N VAL A 286 7.94 8.98 -21.44
CA VAL A 286 8.05 8.75 -19.98
C VAL A 286 6.70 9.00 -19.30
N ALA A 287 6.00 10.07 -19.69
CA ALA A 287 4.64 10.36 -19.23
C ALA A 287 3.65 9.23 -19.60
N THR A 288 3.85 8.61 -20.77
CA THR A 288 3.05 7.43 -21.18
C THR A 288 3.33 6.22 -20.27
N GLY A 289 4.58 6.03 -19.83
CA GLY A 289 4.94 5.01 -18.84
C GLY A 289 4.17 5.21 -17.53
N PHE A 290 4.17 6.43 -17.00
CA PHE A 290 3.40 6.79 -15.81
C PHE A 290 1.89 6.55 -15.96
N ASN A 291 1.28 6.95 -17.09
CA ASN A 291 -0.14 6.67 -17.38
C ASN A 291 -0.45 5.17 -17.38
N LYS A 292 0.43 4.34 -17.93
CA LYS A 292 0.24 2.88 -17.95
C LYS A 292 0.33 2.27 -16.55
N ILE A 293 1.21 2.80 -15.70
CA ILE A 293 1.27 2.39 -14.28
C ILE A 293 -0.05 2.72 -13.60
N GLU A 294 -0.59 3.92 -13.82
CA GLU A 294 -1.89 4.33 -13.26
C GLU A 294 -3.04 3.39 -13.69
N GLU A 295 -3.17 3.14 -15.00
CA GLU A 295 -4.19 2.24 -15.56
C GLU A 295 -4.06 0.82 -14.98
N GLU A 296 -2.83 0.34 -14.85
CA GLU A 296 -2.54 -0.97 -14.28
C GLU A 296 -2.97 -1.07 -12.82
N LEU A 297 -2.60 -0.09 -12.00
CA LEU A 297 -2.87 -0.08 -10.57
C LEU A 297 -4.37 -0.08 -10.26
N ARG A 298 -5.21 0.32 -11.20
CA ARG A 298 -6.67 0.20 -11.11
C ARG A 298 -7.22 -1.11 -11.65
N SER A 299 -6.51 -1.75 -12.57
CA SER A 299 -6.97 -2.95 -13.26
C SER A 299 -6.50 -4.26 -12.60
N GLN A 300 -6.03 -4.20 -11.35
CA GLN A 300 -5.49 -5.35 -10.63
C GLN A 300 -6.58 -6.22 -10.00
N TYR A 301 -6.27 -7.49 -9.84
CA TYR A 301 -7.03 -8.46 -9.05
C TYR A 301 -6.28 -8.73 -7.75
N SER A 302 -7.02 -8.97 -6.66
CA SER A 302 -6.50 -9.53 -5.42
C SER A 302 -7.09 -10.91 -5.19
N LEU A 303 -6.22 -11.86 -4.85
CA LEU A 303 -6.56 -13.22 -4.50
C LEU A 303 -5.88 -13.56 -3.17
N ILE A 304 -6.69 -13.73 -2.14
CA ILE A 304 -6.20 -14.16 -0.82
C ILE A 304 -6.45 -15.66 -0.70
N TYR A 305 -5.42 -16.42 -0.34
CA TYR A 305 -5.52 -17.87 -0.21
C TYR A 305 -4.71 -18.40 0.97
N ARG A 306 -5.01 -19.64 1.35
CA ARG A 306 -4.25 -20.41 2.34
C ARG A 306 -3.34 -21.42 1.63
N PRO A 307 -2.00 -21.25 1.66
CA PRO A 307 -1.06 -22.18 1.04
C PRO A 307 -1.12 -23.57 1.67
N ALA A 308 -0.84 -24.59 0.87
CA ALA A 308 -0.67 -25.97 1.34
C ALA A 308 0.75 -26.20 1.88
N ALA A 309 0.85 -26.97 2.97
CA ALA A 309 2.14 -27.32 3.60
C ALA A 309 3.02 -26.09 3.94
N PHE A 310 2.39 -25.02 4.42
CA PHE A 310 3.08 -23.79 4.78
C PHE A 310 3.98 -23.98 6.00
N LYS A 311 5.18 -23.43 5.94
CA LYS A 311 6.15 -23.42 7.04
C LYS A 311 6.69 -22.01 7.22
N ASN A 312 6.70 -21.53 8.47
CA ASN A 312 7.33 -20.27 8.84
C ASN A 312 8.83 -20.50 8.99
N ASP A 313 9.56 -20.74 7.90
CA ASP A 313 10.99 -21.09 7.94
C ASP A 313 11.88 -20.10 7.17
N GLY A 314 11.30 -19.03 6.61
CA GLY A 314 12.06 -18.11 5.77
C GLY A 314 12.35 -18.62 4.37
N SER A 315 11.83 -19.79 3.96
CA SER A 315 12.05 -20.33 2.62
C SER A 315 11.32 -19.52 1.55
N PHE A 316 11.88 -19.50 0.34
CA PHE A 316 11.22 -18.92 -0.82
C PHE A 316 10.21 -19.90 -1.39
N ARG A 317 8.98 -19.43 -1.63
CA ARG A 317 7.87 -20.21 -2.19
C ARG A 317 7.51 -19.65 -3.55
N THR A 318 7.46 -20.51 -4.56
CA THR A 318 7.16 -20.11 -5.94
C THR A 318 5.67 -19.95 -6.17
N ILE A 319 5.29 -19.00 -7.04
CA ILE A 319 3.90 -18.76 -7.43
C ILE A 319 3.74 -18.97 -8.93
N ASN A 320 2.79 -19.84 -9.29
CA ASN A 320 2.36 -20.03 -10.66
C ASN A 320 0.86 -19.72 -10.75
N LEU A 321 0.53 -18.55 -11.29
CA LEU A 321 -0.83 -18.14 -11.58
C LEU A 321 -0.98 -18.02 -13.10
N HIS A 322 -2.00 -18.65 -13.66
CA HIS A 322 -2.28 -18.58 -15.09
C HIS A 322 -3.79 -18.48 -15.35
N ALA A 323 -4.16 -17.85 -16.47
CA ALA A 323 -5.52 -17.87 -16.97
C ALA A 323 -5.75 -19.14 -17.79
N PHE A 324 -6.93 -19.76 -17.68
CA PHE A 324 -7.30 -20.91 -18.50
C PHE A 324 -7.52 -20.51 -19.97
N ASP A 325 -8.01 -19.29 -20.23
CA ASP A 325 -8.09 -18.73 -21.58
C ASP A 325 -6.71 -18.25 -22.04
N ARG A 326 -6.17 -18.92 -23.06
CA ARG A 326 -4.84 -18.66 -23.64
C ARG A 326 -4.71 -17.30 -24.35
N ARG A 327 -5.80 -16.55 -24.52
CA ARG A 327 -5.78 -15.18 -25.03
C ARG A 327 -5.27 -14.20 -23.99
N TYR A 328 -5.38 -14.55 -22.71
CA TYR A 328 -4.98 -13.72 -21.59
C TYR A 328 -3.60 -14.08 -21.08
N LYS A 329 -2.84 -13.06 -20.71
CA LYS A 329 -1.56 -13.18 -20.03
C LYS A 329 -1.74 -12.67 -18.60
N VAL A 330 -1.33 -13.49 -17.64
CA VAL A 330 -1.34 -13.12 -16.22
C VAL A 330 0.07 -12.67 -15.84
N ARG A 331 0.18 -11.53 -15.16
CA ARG A 331 1.41 -11.12 -14.48
C ARG A 331 1.17 -11.08 -12.98
N VAL A 332 2.03 -11.79 -12.26
CA VAL A 332 2.07 -11.88 -10.80
C VAL A 332 3.55 -11.96 -10.39
N HIS A 333 3.89 -11.57 -9.16
CA HIS A 333 5.23 -11.81 -8.62
C HIS A 333 5.56 -13.32 -8.64
N THR A 334 6.84 -13.66 -8.82
CA THR A 334 7.28 -15.04 -9.07
C THR A 334 7.26 -15.93 -7.82
N GLY A 335 7.13 -15.33 -6.64
CA GLY A 335 7.11 -16.01 -5.36
C GLY A 335 7.23 -15.04 -4.19
N TYR A 336 7.28 -15.57 -2.98
CA TYR A 336 7.43 -14.81 -1.75
C TYR A 336 8.26 -15.58 -0.73
N PHE A 337 8.80 -14.89 0.27
CA PHE A 337 9.49 -15.54 1.39
C PHE A 337 8.50 -15.80 2.53
N ALA A 338 8.45 -17.03 3.03
CA ALA A 338 7.67 -17.34 4.21
C ALA A 338 8.20 -16.51 5.42
N PRO A 339 7.34 -16.05 6.33
CA PRO A 339 7.80 -15.33 7.51
C PRO A 339 8.66 -16.27 8.36
N ARG A 340 9.70 -15.71 9.00
CA ARG A 340 10.42 -16.47 10.03
C ARG A 340 9.58 -16.48 11.31
N PRO A 341 9.69 -17.52 12.15
CA PRO A 341 9.11 -17.47 13.48
C PRO A 341 9.71 -16.25 14.17
N THR A 342 8.87 -15.47 14.83
CA THR A 342 9.38 -14.48 15.79
C THR A 342 9.98 -15.28 16.94
N GLU A 343 11.29 -15.13 17.17
CA GLU A 343 11.98 -15.70 18.33
C GLU A 343 11.44 -15.15 19.65
#